data_AF-A0ABD3Y1F9-F1
#
_entry.id   AF-A0ABD3Y1F9-F1
#
_cell.length_a   1.000
_cell.length_b   1.000
_cell.length_c   1.000
_cell.angle_alpha   90.00
_cell.angle_beta   90.00
_cell.angle_gamma   90.00
#
_symmetry.space_group_name_H-M   'P 1'
#
loop_
_entity.id
_entity.type
_entity.pdbx_description
1 polymer ?
#
loop_
_entity_poly.entity_id
_entity_poly.type
_entity_poly.pdbx_seq_one_letter_code
_entity_poly.pdbx_strand_id
1 'polypeptide(L)'
;MDTRKIRNKLDEHEVRQVRYERKKEKSKRRLTTLDKIETWSLEKKAEVRKVLDKVYMSSDEEGADGGLVSQPPSWESDTFQKVKEILDSKYLDMCSTRSKRLLLKRTRGVKKNKDTPDVPEDSKWIIQT
;
A
#
# COMPACT_ATOMS: atom_id res chain seq x y z
N MET A 1 1.07 37.47 -14.10
CA MET A 1 1.01 36.22 -13.29
C MET A 1 2.04 35.23 -13.85
N ASP A 2 2.85 34.64 -12.99
CA ASP A 2 4.00 33.80 -13.38
C ASP A 2 3.53 32.37 -13.76
N THR A 3 3.33 32.14 -15.06
CA THR A 3 2.71 30.93 -15.63
C THR A 3 3.48 29.64 -15.32
N ARG A 4 4.80 29.73 -15.08
CA ARG A 4 5.64 28.58 -14.69
C ARG A 4 5.32 28.08 -13.28
N LYS A 5 5.09 28.99 -12.34
CA LYS A 5 4.72 28.63 -10.95
C LYS A 5 3.34 27.96 -10.89
N ILE A 6 2.43 28.35 -11.77
CA ILE A 6 1.10 27.73 -11.88
C ILE A 6 1.21 26.31 -12.46
N ARG A 7 2.00 26.13 -13.53
CA ARG A 7 2.26 24.81 -14.12
C ARG A 7 2.93 23.85 -13.13
N ASN A 8 3.98 24.26 -12.44
CA ASN A 8 4.65 23.42 -11.46
C ASN A 8 3.70 22.98 -10.32
N LYS A 9 2.79 23.85 -9.89
CA LYS A 9 1.76 23.51 -8.89
C LYS A 9 0.72 22.52 -9.42
N LEU A 10 0.36 22.62 -10.70
CA LEU A 10 -0.53 21.67 -11.37
C LEU A 10 0.14 20.28 -11.45
N ASP A 11 1.42 20.24 -11.82
CA ASP A 11 2.21 19.01 -11.91
C ASP A 11 2.35 18.34 -10.52
N GLU A 12 2.63 19.12 -9.47
CA GLU A 12 2.68 18.62 -8.08
C GLU A 12 1.34 18.06 -7.59
N HIS A 13 0.24 18.74 -7.95
CA HIS A 13 -1.10 18.30 -7.61
C HIS A 13 -1.46 16.99 -8.32
N GLU A 14 -1.14 16.87 -9.61
CA GLU A 14 -1.35 15.66 -10.39
C GLU A 14 -0.57 14.47 -9.80
N VAL A 15 0.71 14.66 -9.48
CA VAL A 15 1.53 13.63 -8.81
C VAL A 15 0.92 13.22 -7.47
N ARG A 16 0.40 14.18 -6.69
CA ARG A 16 -0.26 13.90 -5.41
C ARG A 16 -1.54 13.08 -5.61
N GLN A 17 -2.36 13.41 -6.60
CA GLN A 17 -3.57 12.66 -6.93
C GLN A 17 -3.25 11.23 -7.39
N VAL A 18 -2.27 11.07 -8.27
CA VAL A 18 -1.83 9.74 -8.73
C VAL A 18 -1.37 8.89 -7.55
N ARG A 19 -0.54 9.44 -6.65
CA ARG A 19 -0.10 8.72 -5.44
C ARG A 19 -1.27 8.36 -4.52
N TYR A 20 -2.24 9.27 -4.36
CA TYR A 20 -3.42 9.02 -3.55
C TYR A 20 -4.26 7.86 -4.12
N GLU A 21 -4.54 7.88 -5.42
CA GLU A 21 -5.30 6.81 -6.07
C GLU A 21 -4.55 5.47 -6.03
N ARG A 22 -3.22 5.46 -6.20
CA ARG A 22 -2.40 4.25 -6.04
C ARG A 22 -2.48 3.66 -4.64
N LYS A 23 -2.44 4.50 -3.59
CA LYS A 23 -2.62 4.04 -2.20
C LYS A 23 -4.02 3.48 -1.96
N LYS A 24 -5.04 4.17 -2.48
CA LYS A 24 -6.45 3.76 -2.36
C LYS A 24 -6.69 2.42 -3.02
N GLU A 25 -6.22 2.23 -4.25
CA GLU A 25 -6.34 0.95 -4.97
C GLU A 25 -5.58 -0.17 -4.25
N LYS A 26 -4.39 0.10 -3.72
CA LYS A 26 -3.61 -0.86 -2.92
C LYS A 26 -4.37 -1.30 -1.65
N SER A 27 -4.95 -0.35 -0.92
CA SER A 27 -5.78 -0.63 0.27
C SER A 27 -7.02 -1.45 -0.13
N LYS A 28 -7.76 -1.03 -1.16
CA LYS A 28 -8.94 -1.73 -1.67
C LYS A 28 -8.63 -3.17 -2.04
N ARG A 29 -7.55 -3.39 -2.79
CA ARG A 29 -7.10 -4.73 -3.17
C ARG A 29 -6.89 -5.62 -1.95
N ARG A 30 -6.14 -5.14 -0.95
CA ARG A 30 -5.86 -5.89 0.27
C ARG A 30 -7.12 -6.16 1.10
N LEU A 31 -8.03 -5.20 1.18
CA LEU A 31 -9.34 -5.39 1.82
C LEU A 31 -10.15 -6.48 1.12
N THR A 32 -10.27 -6.42 -0.21
CA THR A 32 -11.00 -7.45 -0.97
C THR A 32 -10.37 -8.84 -0.83
N THR A 33 -9.05 -8.94 -0.70
CA THR A 33 -8.37 -10.20 -0.43
C THR A 33 -8.60 -10.67 1.00
N LEU A 34 -8.50 -9.77 1.99
CA LEU A 34 -8.74 -10.08 3.40
C LEU A 34 -10.12 -10.73 3.60
N ASP A 35 -11.14 -10.21 2.91
CA ASP A 35 -12.51 -10.72 3.01
C ASP A 35 -12.61 -12.16 2.53
N LYS A 36 -11.86 -12.50 1.48
CA LYS A 36 -11.88 -13.81 0.83
C LYS A 36 -10.92 -14.84 1.44
N ILE A 37 -10.04 -14.45 2.37
CA ILE A 37 -9.19 -15.41 3.08
C ILE A 37 -10.03 -16.16 4.11
N GLU A 38 -10.30 -17.44 3.89
CA GLU A 38 -11.11 -18.23 4.83
C GLU A 38 -10.33 -18.72 6.05
N THR A 39 -9.00 -18.82 5.95
CA THR A 39 -8.14 -19.37 7.01
C THR A 39 -7.89 -18.44 8.19
N TRP A 40 -8.34 -17.18 8.12
CA TRP A 40 -8.16 -16.20 9.18
C TRP A 40 -9.44 -16.02 9.98
N SER A 41 -9.31 -15.95 11.32
CA SER A 41 -10.45 -15.68 12.21
C SER A 41 -11.07 -14.31 11.95
N LEU A 42 -12.35 -14.15 12.30
CA LEU A 42 -13.07 -12.88 12.16
C LEU A 42 -12.41 -11.76 12.98
N GLU A 43 -11.90 -12.08 14.17
CA GLU A 43 -11.17 -11.14 15.03
C GLU A 43 -9.90 -10.62 14.35
N LYS A 44 -9.08 -11.54 13.82
CA LYS A 44 -7.87 -11.17 13.08
C LYS A 44 -8.20 -10.34 11.83
N LYS A 45 -9.27 -10.69 11.12
CA LYS A 45 -9.74 -9.87 9.98
C LYS A 45 -10.15 -8.48 10.43
N ALA A 46 -10.87 -8.34 11.54
CA ALA A 46 -11.30 -7.05 12.05
C ALA A 46 -10.10 -6.17 12.46
N GLU A 47 -9.11 -6.75 13.14
CA GLU A 47 -7.87 -6.07 13.52
C GLU A 47 -7.10 -5.59 12.29
N VAL A 48 -6.84 -6.47 11.31
CA VAL A 48 -6.11 -6.10 10.09
C VAL A 48 -6.89 -5.07 9.28
N ARG A 49 -8.22 -5.18 9.21
CA ARG A 49 -9.07 -4.24 8.47
C ARG A 49 -8.92 -2.80 8.98
N LYS A 50 -8.78 -2.58 10.29
CA LYS A 50 -8.58 -1.24 10.88
C LYS A 50 -7.33 -0.53 10.35
N VAL A 51 -6.29 -1.30 10.04
CA VAL A 51 -4.98 -0.79 9.61
C VAL A 51 -4.74 -0.86 8.10
N LEU A 52 -5.68 -1.40 7.32
CA LEU A 52 -5.63 -1.41 5.85
C LEU A 52 -6.14 -0.09 5.23
N ASP A 53 -5.80 1.06 5.81
CA ASP A 53 -6.15 2.39 5.27
C ASP A 53 -4.98 3.02 4.49
N LYS A 54 -5.31 3.84 3.48
CA LYS A 54 -4.36 4.64 2.68
C LYS A 54 -3.35 5.47 3.51
N VAL A 55 -3.71 5.87 4.72
CA VAL A 55 -2.84 6.61 5.67
C VAL A 55 -1.63 5.75 6.05
N TYR A 56 -1.83 4.46 6.33
CA TYR A 56 -0.78 3.52 6.72
C TYR A 56 -0.09 2.84 5.52
N MET A 57 -0.47 3.22 4.29
CA MET A 57 0.08 2.64 3.07
C MET A 57 1.13 3.54 2.41
N SER A 58 2.20 2.92 1.95
CA SER A 58 3.09 3.53 0.97
C SER A 58 2.45 3.52 -0.42
N SER A 59 2.75 4.54 -1.22
CA SER A 59 2.39 4.58 -2.64
C SER A 59 3.24 3.57 -3.43
N ASP A 60 2.68 3.06 -4.53
CA ASP A 60 3.45 2.36 -5.56
C ASP A 60 4.08 3.43 -6.48
N GLU A 61 5.40 3.53 -6.51
CA GLU A 61 6.12 4.43 -7.41
C GLU A 61 6.55 3.67 -8.67
N GLU A 62 6.81 4.38 -9.78
CA GLU A 62 7.30 3.73 -10.99
C GLU A 62 8.74 3.24 -10.80
N GLY A 63 8.97 1.98 -11.13
CA GLY A 63 10.29 1.36 -11.15
C GLY A 63 11.02 1.60 -12.46
N ALA A 64 12.34 1.45 -12.45
CA ALA A 64 13.17 1.59 -13.65
C ALA A 64 12.90 0.49 -14.71
N ASP A 65 12.27 -0.62 -14.31
CA ASP A 65 11.94 -1.77 -15.17
C ASP A 65 10.52 -1.70 -15.76
N GLY A 66 9.84 -0.55 -15.66
CA GLY A 66 8.44 -0.39 -16.06
C GLY A 66 7.45 -1.07 -15.10
N GLY A 67 7.94 -1.64 -14.00
CA GLY A 67 7.14 -2.15 -12.89
C GLY A 67 6.79 -1.06 -11.87
N LEU A 68 6.21 -1.50 -10.75
CA LEU A 68 5.90 -0.66 -9.61
C LEU A 68 6.79 -1.05 -8.42
N VAL A 69 7.35 -0.06 -7.74
CA VAL A 69 8.18 -0.24 -6.54
C VAL A 69 7.41 0.26 -5.32
N SER A 70 7.18 -0.65 -4.38
CA SER A 70 6.61 -0.36 -3.07
C SER A 70 7.73 -0.10 -2.06
N GLN A 71 7.81 1.12 -1.54
CA GLN A 71 8.80 1.49 -0.53
C GLN A 71 8.15 1.50 0.86
N PRO A 72 8.41 0.50 1.71
CA PRO A 72 7.83 0.46 3.05
C PRO A 72 8.27 1.68 3.89
N PRO A 73 7.42 2.19 4.80
CA PRO A 73 7.82 3.23 5.75
C PRO A 73 8.89 2.71 6.72
N SER A 74 9.73 3.61 7.24
CA SER A 74 10.71 3.30 8.29
C SER A 74 10.07 2.84 9.60
N TRP A 75 8.92 3.40 9.96
CA TRP A 75 8.18 3.05 11.17
C TRP A 75 7.46 1.71 11.09
N GLU A 76 7.38 1.07 9.93
CA GLU A 76 6.57 -0.12 9.75
C GLU A 76 7.18 -1.35 10.41
N SER A 77 6.38 -2.02 11.24
CA SER A 77 6.75 -3.28 11.87
C SER A 77 6.86 -4.43 10.87
N ASP A 78 7.75 -5.37 11.15
CA ASP A 78 7.91 -6.57 10.33
C ASP A 78 6.64 -7.43 10.32
N THR A 79 5.86 -7.42 11.41
CA THR A 79 4.57 -8.12 11.50
C THR A 79 3.57 -7.55 10.50
N PHE A 80 3.40 -6.23 10.46
CA PHE A 80 2.51 -5.59 9.50
C PHE A 80 3.00 -5.77 8.07
N GLN A 81 4.32 -5.69 7.87
CA GLN A 81 4.91 -6.00 6.57
C GLN A 81 4.54 -7.43 6.10
N LYS A 82 4.71 -8.45 6.95
CA LYS A 82 4.35 -9.84 6.63
C LYS A 82 2.86 -10.00 6.32
N VAL A 83 1.98 -9.34 7.08
CA VAL A 83 0.53 -9.34 6.82
C VAL A 83 0.23 -8.81 5.41
N LYS A 84 0.83 -7.69 5.02
CA LYS A 84 0.65 -7.11 3.68
C LYS A 84 1.20 -8.02 2.59
N GLU A 85 2.37 -8.63 2.79
CA GLU A 85 2.98 -9.57 1.85
C GLU A 85 2.06 -10.79 1.63
N ILE A 86 1.50 -11.36 2.70
CA ILE A 86 0.53 -12.46 2.59
C ILE A 86 -0.71 -12.05 1.78
N LEU A 87 -1.25 -10.85 2.04
CA LEU A 87 -2.41 -10.34 1.30
C LEU A 87 -2.08 -10.11 -0.18
N ASP A 88 -0.92 -9.56 -0.51
CA ASP A 88 -0.51 -9.36 -1.90
C ASP A 88 -0.25 -10.69 -2.62
N SER A 89 0.39 -11.67 -1.96
CA SER A 89 0.55 -13.02 -2.50
C SER A 89 -0.78 -13.70 -2.74
N LYS A 90 -1.71 -13.65 -1.77
CA LYS A 90 -3.05 -14.22 -1.93
C LYS A 90 -3.84 -13.53 -3.03
N TYR A 91 -3.76 -12.21 -3.15
CA TYR A 91 -4.38 -11.50 -4.26
C TYR A 91 -3.90 -12.05 -5.61
N LEU A 92 -2.58 -12.25 -5.76
CA LEU A 92 -2.03 -12.84 -6.96
C LEU A 92 -2.59 -14.24 -7.16
N ASP A 93 -2.56 -15.13 -6.16
CA ASP A 93 -3.11 -16.49 -6.27
C ASP A 93 -4.55 -16.52 -6.78
N MET A 94 -5.37 -15.56 -6.32
CA MET A 94 -6.78 -15.43 -6.71
C MET A 94 -7.01 -14.86 -8.12
N CYS A 95 -6.01 -14.19 -8.70
CA CYS A 95 -6.12 -13.69 -10.07
C CYS A 95 -6.03 -14.84 -11.08
N SER A 96 -6.85 -14.78 -12.12
CA SER A 96 -6.73 -15.66 -13.27
C SER A 96 -5.35 -15.50 -13.94
N THR A 97 -4.85 -16.53 -14.61
CA THR A 97 -3.59 -16.47 -15.37
C THR A 97 -3.56 -15.32 -16.37
N ARG A 98 -4.69 -15.05 -17.04
CA ARG A 98 -4.82 -13.93 -17.98
C ARG A 98 -4.68 -12.59 -17.26
N SER A 99 -5.36 -12.42 -16.13
CA SER A 99 -5.29 -11.20 -15.32
C SER A 99 -3.87 -10.97 -14.79
N LYS A 100 -3.20 -12.02 -14.29
CA LYS A 100 -1.81 -11.95 -13.80
C LYS A 100 -0.84 -11.35 -14.82
N ARG A 101 -0.98 -11.73 -16.11
CA ARG A 101 -0.14 -11.22 -17.20
C ARG A 101 -0.31 -9.72 -17.47
N LEU A 102 -1.47 -9.15 -17.13
CA LEU A 102 -1.78 -7.74 -17.31
C LEU A 102 -1.41 -6.89 -16.08
N LEU A 103 -1.09 -7.52 -14.95
CA LEU A 103 -0.68 -6.79 -13.75
C LEU A 103 0.77 -6.33 -13.90
N LEU A 104 1.00 -5.04 -13.68
CA LEU A 104 2.35 -4.53 -13.51
C LEU A 104 3.03 -5.27 -12.36
N LYS A 105 4.25 -5.75 -12.63
CA LYS A 105 5.12 -6.38 -11.64
C LYS A 105 5.34 -5.42 -10.48
N ARG A 106 5.17 -5.90 -9.26
CA ARG A 106 5.41 -5.13 -8.03
C ARG A 106 6.64 -5.67 -7.33
N THR A 107 7.60 -4.82 -7.04
CA THR A 107 8.81 -5.17 -6.30
C THR A 107 8.91 -4.35 -5.02
N ARG A 108 9.63 -4.89 -4.03
CA ARG A 108 9.90 -4.19 -2.78
C ARG A 108 11.13 -3.31 -2.95
N GLY A 109 10.96 -2.03 -2.66
CA GLY A 109 12.06 -1.07 -2.60
C GLY A 109 12.65 -0.96 -1.19
N VAL A 110 13.59 -0.03 -1.05
CA VAL A 110 14.21 0.30 0.24
C VAL A 110 13.20 1.00 1.17
N LYS A 111 13.33 0.78 2.48
CA LYS A 111 12.56 1.53 3.49
C LYS A 111 12.78 3.03 3.29
N LYS A 112 11.70 3.81 3.34
CA LYS A 112 11.75 5.27 3.29
C LYS A 112 11.48 5.86 4.65
N ASN A 113 12.35 6.79 5.06
CA ASN A 113 12.13 7.61 6.26
C ASN A 113 10.81 8.36 6.10
N LYS A 114 9.90 8.09 7.04
CA LYS A 114 8.59 8.72 7.14
C LYS A 114 8.26 8.91 8.59
N ASP A 115 7.52 9.95 8.87
CA ASP A 115 6.99 10.21 10.21
C ASP A 115 6.08 9.05 10.62
N THR A 116 6.24 8.63 11.87
CA THR A 116 5.39 7.62 12.48
C THR A 116 3.98 8.19 12.59
N PRO A 117 2.95 7.52 12.03
CA PRO A 117 1.58 7.98 12.17
C PRO A 117 1.14 7.89 13.63
N ASP A 118 0.17 8.71 14.01
CA ASP A 118 -0.57 8.49 15.24
C ASP A 118 -1.51 7.31 15.03
N VAL A 119 -1.40 6.29 15.88
CA VAL A 119 -2.10 5.02 15.74
C VAL A 119 -2.76 4.67 17.07
N PRO A 120 -4.05 4.26 17.07
CA PRO A 120 -4.72 3.82 18.28
C PRO A 120 -3.97 2.67 18.98
N GLU A 121 -4.14 2.54 20.30
CA GLU A 121 -3.42 1.55 21.12
C GLU A 121 -3.57 0.12 20.58
N ASP A 122 -4.78 -0.23 20.15
CA ASP A 122 -5.13 -1.55 19.60
C ASP A 122 -4.47 -1.86 18.25
N SER A 123 -3.85 -0.86 17.63
CA SER A 123 -3.26 -0.93 16.30
C SER A 123 -1.75 -0.62 16.32
N LYS A 124 -1.15 -0.35 17.50
CA LYS A 124 0.28 -0.04 17.65
C LYS A 124 1.23 -1.12 17.15
N TRP A 125 0.76 -2.36 17.03
CA TRP A 125 1.55 -3.46 16.49
C TRP A 125 2.04 -3.23 15.05
N ILE A 126 1.48 -2.25 14.31
CA ILE A 126 1.97 -1.87 12.99
C ILE A 126 3.24 -1.01 13.01
N ILE A 127 3.60 -0.48 14.18
CA ILE A 127 4.78 0.36 14.38
C ILE A 127 5.95 -0.51 14.87
N GLN A 128 7.14 -0.30 14.30
CA GLN A 128 8.39 -0.88 14.77
C GLN A 128 8.72 -0.27 16.14
N THR A 129 8.60 -1.09 17.18
CA THR A 129 9.04 -0.79 18.55
C THR A 129 10.55 -0.91 18.70
#